data_AF-A0A5B8A2X7-F1
#
_entry.id   AF-A0A5B8A2X7-F1
#
_cell.length_a   1.000
_cell.length_b   1.000
_cell.length_c   1.000
_cell.angle_alpha   90.00
_cell.angle_beta   90.00
_cell.angle_gamma   90.00
#
_symmetry.space_group_name_H-M   'P 1'
#
loop_
_entity.id
_entity.type
_entity.pdbx_description
1 polymer ?
#
loop_
_entity_poly.entity_id
_entity_poly.type
_entity_poly.pdbx_seq_one_letter_code
_entity_poly.pdbx_strand_id
1 'polypeptide(L)'
;MHYAVVNRAGYYRFIIFLSHFALFAGAEGLAILQLLTVAMLTSTPVSVGPDAHVLVIDALSLTMSSTRGLATRASIHAQFVWEGNGYRITPELYLQRASFTKEACYQNKFEVWENEVHIGTLRTDARYRTLQGKLNFTFRNEVFYSGPGWPYYYQRLQEALCVQAVSISKLDIALDRNKSILPELARVVAHSTLSKYNEEQRYSPVLGNLSYTFHSGDQHVFGKYTGNAHGKQVAVYSKSKEAEERQKTYIRRFHALNGLDPDLPVERIEVRMCSSYLSKLKLCLIDLQSPEYLAAIFIKAVGRALTFNDLPSFYYDKKNRNPKYRNTLTLLDTSFLSARELVLPKKPTAVETGLRSNACITVKFLIGEYIGTGSPNAAAFIQEFMQRHPQPTHRSWATLLTRYAQAYQGQPGREQANRQEHILDLLLPAMVRPFDAPLMSIHRRGTKTSTPYSNNLSSEDRPRVA
;
A
#
# COMPACT_ATOMS: atom_id res chain seq x y z
N MET A 1 36.35 -15.92 -21.71
CA MET A 1 35.59 -16.54 -20.61
C MET A 1 34.27 -17.05 -21.17
N HIS A 2 34.13 -18.36 -21.36
CA HIS A 2 32.88 -18.96 -21.84
C HIS A 2 31.93 -19.15 -20.64
N TYR A 3 30.86 -18.36 -20.56
CA TYR A 3 29.75 -18.67 -19.66
C TYR A 3 28.92 -19.77 -20.31
N ALA A 4 28.81 -20.90 -19.62
CA ALA A 4 27.95 -22.01 -20.04
C ALA A 4 26.48 -21.59 -19.91
N VAL A 5 25.78 -21.56 -21.03
CA VAL A 5 24.32 -21.42 -21.09
C VAL A 5 23.70 -22.67 -20.47
N VAL A 6 23.16 -22.55 -19.26
CA VAL A 6 22.46 -23.65 -18.60
C VAL A 6 21.05 -23.74 -19.21
N ASN A 7 20.88 -24.64 -20.18
CA ASN A 7 19.56 -25.11 -20.63
C ASN A 7 18.73 -25.58 -19.40
N ARG A 8 17.39 -25.47 -19.44
CA ARG A 8 16.44 -26.07 -18.47
C ARG A 8 16.86 -27.46 -17.95
N ALA A 9 17.39 -28.33 -18.80
CA ALA A 9 17.91 -29.64 -18.40
C ALA A 9 19.16 -29.57 -17.49
N GLY A 10 20.05 -28.60 -17.72
CA GLY A 10 21.18 -28.29 -16.84
C GLY A 10 20.76 -27.67 -15.51
N TYR A 11 19.67 -26.89 -15.49
CA TYR A 11 19.09 -26.33 -14.26
C TYR A 11 18.56 -27.44 -13.34
N TYR A 12 17.82 -28.41 -13.88
CA TYR A 12 17.37 -29.57 -13.10
C TYR A 12 18.54 -30.42 -12.60
N ARG A 13 19.59 -30.63 -13.41
CA ARG A 13 20.80 -31.34 -12.97
C ARG A 13 21.54 -30.59 -11.87
N PHE A 14 21.57 -29.25 -11.93
CA PHE A 14 22.18 -28.41 -10.90
C PHE A 14 21.38 -28.43 -9.59
N ILE A 15 20.04 -28.38 -9.64
CA ILE A 15 19.18 -28.54 -8.45
C ILE A 15 19.32 -29.95 -7.85
N ILE A 16 19.37 -31.00 -8.67
CA ILE A 16 19.57 -32.37 -8.18
C ILE A 16 20.95 -32.50 -7.52
N PHE A 17 21.99 -31.92 -8.10
CA PHE A 17 23.33 -31.88 -7.54
C PHE A 17 23.36 -31.14 -6.19
N LEU A 18 22.74 -29.97 -6.10
CA LEU A 18 22.60 -29.20 -4.87
C LEU A 18 21.81 -29.96 -3.79
N SER A 19 20.73 -30.65 -4.19
CA SER A 19 19.92 -31.45 -3.26
C SER A 19 20.70 -32.64 -2.69
N HIS A 20 21.55 -33.27 -3.50
CA HIS A 20 22.48 -34.30 -3.03
C HIS A 20 23.56 -33.70 -2.13
N PHE A 21 24.11 -32.54 -2.48
CA PHE A 21 25.12 -31.86 -1.67
C PHE A 21 24.60 -31.49 -0.27
N ALA A 22 23.36 -31.01 -0.16
CA ALA A 22 22.71 -30.72 1.12
C ALA A 22 22.52 -31.96 2.02
N LEU A 23 22.29 -33.14 1.44
CA LEU A 23 22.20 -34.38 2.21
C LEU A 23 23.53 -34.78 2.86
N PHE A 24 24.67 -34.33 2.32
CA PHE A 24 26.01 -34.65 2.84
C PHE A 24 26.63 -33.54 3.70
N ALA A 25 26.22 -32.28 3.53
CA ALA A 25 26.88 -31.13 4.16
C ALA A 25 26.31 -30.71 5.53
N GLY A 26 25.38 -31.48 6.11
CA GLY A 26 24.80 -31.19 7.43
C GLY A 26 23.99 -29.88 7.49
N ALA A 27 23.75 -29.37 8.70
CA ALA A 27 22.91 -28.18 8.93
C ALA A 27 23.45 -26.91 8.24
N GLU A 28 24.77 -26.77 8.14
CA GLU A 28 25.42 -25.63 7.46
C GLU A 28 25.26 -25.71 5.93
N GLY A 29 25.35 -26.92 5.36
CA GLY A 29 25.05 -27.16 3.95
C GLY A 29 23.61 -26.83 3.57
N LEU A 30 22.66 -27.10 4.46
CA LEU A 30 21.25 -26.79 4.27
C LEU A 30 21.00 -25.27 4.23
N ALA A 31 21.69 -24.51 5.09
CA ALA A 31 21.60 -23.05 5.13
C ALA A 31 22.20 -22.40 3.87
N ILE A 32 23.34 -22.90 3.38
CA ILE A 32 23.95 -22.45 2.12
C ILE A 32 23.04 -22.79 0.93
N LEU A 33 22.40 -23.97 0.93
CA LEU A 33 21.45 -24.33 -0.11
C LEU A 33 20.21 -23.43 -0.10
N GLN A 34 19.67 -23.11 1.09
CA GLN A 34 18.57 -22.16 1.22
C GLN A 34 18.97 -20.77 0.73
N LEU A 35 20.16 -20.28 1.06
CA LEU A 35 20.70 -19.01 0.55
C LEU A 35 20.83 -18.99 -0.98
N LEU A 36 21.38 -20.05 -1.58
CA LEU A 36 21.52 -20.18 -3.04
C LEU A 36 20.16 -20.32 -3.75
N THR A 37 19.23 -21.06 -3.14
CA THR A 37 17.88 -21.26 -3.69
C THR A 37 17.07 -19.96 -3.60
N VAL A 38 17.14 -19.23 -2.49
CA VAL A 38 16.45 -17.95 -2.32
C VAL A 38 17.04 -16.86 -3.24
N ALA A 39 18.36 -16.81 -3.41
CA ALA A 39 19.00 -15.89 -4.36
C ALA A 39 18.59 -16.16 -5.83
N MET A 40 18.23 -17.40 -6.18
CA MET A 40 17.68 -17.76 -7.49
C MET A 40 16.16 -17.56 -7.60
N LEU A 41 15.44 -17.39 -6.49
CA LEU A 41 13.98 -17.23 -6.46
C LEU A 41 13.52 -15.77 -6.41
N THR A 42 14.40 -14.80 -6.16
CA THR A 42 14.03 -13.37 -6.10
C THR A 42 13.77 -12.76 -7.47
N SER A 43 14.21 -13.40 -8.55
CA SER A 43 13.92 -12.99 -9.92
C SER A 43 13.98 -14.19 -10.87
N THR A 44 12.92 -14.41 -11.62
CA THR A 44 12.91 -15.38 -12.72
C THR A 44 13.15 -14.63 -14.02
N PRO A 45 14.29 -14.85 -14.71
CA PRO A 45 14.39 -14.47 -16.10
C PRO A 45 13.37 -15.29 -16.90
N VAL A 46 12.34 -14.64 -17.45
CA VAL A 46 11.23 -15.31 -18.14
C VAL A 46 11.56 -15.59 -19.61
N SER A 47 12.56 -14.89 -20.17
CA SER A 47 13.09 -15.13 -21.52
C SER A 47 14.53 -14.61 -21.63
N VAL A 48 15.36 -15.31 -22.40
CA VAL A 48 16.68 -14.85 -22.84
C VAL A 48 16.58 -14.47 -24.32
N GLY A 49 17.01 -13.27 -24.70
CA GLY A 49 16.95 -12.76 -26.08
C GLY A 49 16.40 -11.33 -26.19
N PRO A 50 16.11 -10.84 -27.40
CA PRO A 50 15.64 -9.46 -27.63
C PRO A 50 14.29 -9.13 -26.96
N ASP A 51 13.52 -10.15 -26.57
CA ASP A 51 12.28 -10.01 -25.78
C ASP A 51 12.49 -10.38 -24.30
N ALA A 52 13.72 -10.30 -23.79
CA ALA A 52 14.02 -10.48 -22.37
C ALA A 52 13.25 -9.46 -21.53
N HIS A 53 12.69 -9.94 -20.43
CA HIS A 53 11.98 -9.12 -19.47
C HIS A 53 12.13 -9.68 -18.06
N VAL A 54 12.02 -8.78 -17.09
CA VAL A 54 12.15 -9.11 -15.68
C VAL A 54 10.99 -8.50 -14.92
N LEU A 55 10.29 -9.32 -14.13
CA LEU A 55 9.25 -8.87 -13.22
C LEU A 55 9.79 -8.91 -11.79
N VAL A 56 9.76 -7.78 -11.09
CA VAL A 56 10.37 -7.63 -9.76
C VAL A 56 9.51 -6.78 -8.83
N ILE A 57 9.57 -7.05 -7.53
CA ILE A 57 9.03 -6.14 -6.52
C ILE A 57 10.00 -4.97 -6.38
N ASP A 58 9.57 -3.74 -6.63
CA ASP A 58 10.43 -2.55 -6.48
C ASP A 58 10.30 -1.93 -5.08
N ALA A 59 9.15 -2.09 -4.44
CA ALA A 59 8.95 -1.65 -3.06
C ALA A 59 7.93 -2.50 -2.33
N LEU A 60 8.20 -2.78 -1.05
CA LEU A 60 7.29 -3.45 -0.14
C LEU A 60 7.26 -2.71 1.19
N SER A 61 6.05 -2.42 1.67
CA SER A 61 5.84 -2.01 3.04
C SER A 61 4.77 -2.88 3.69
N LEU A 62 5.06 -3.33 4.90
CA LEU A 62 4.22 -4.22 5.68
C LEU A 62 3.67 -3.45 6.89
N THR A 63 2.40 -3.67 7.20
CA THR A 63 1.85 -3.40 8.52
C THR A 63 1.97 -4.68 9.32
N MET A 64 2.60 -4.58 10.49
CA MET A 64 2.92 -5.74 11.34
C MET A 64 2.32 -5.55 12.72
N SER A 65 2.14 -6.65 13.45
CA SER A 65 1.76 -6.66 14.86
C SER A 65 2.69 -7.57 15.63
N SER A 66 2.99 -7.24 16.89
CA SER A 66 3.72 -8.18 17.74
C SER A 66 2.82 -9.32 18.19
N THR A 67 3.42 -10.50 18.32
CA THR A 67 2.78 -11.71 18.83
C THR A 67 2.91 -11.84 20.34
N ARG A 68 3.72 -10.99 21.01
CA ARG A 68 4.01 -11.04 22.46
C ARG A 68 3.61 -9.76 23.22
N GLY A 69 2.87 -8.84 22.60
CA GLY A 69 2.38 -7.62 23.27
C GLY A 69 2.34 -6.39 22.37
N LEU A 70 2.31 -5.20 22.96
CA LEU A 70 2.35 -3.95 22.20
C LEU A 70 3.77 -3.66 21.72
N ALA A 71 3.98 -3.70 20.40
CA ALA A 71 5.24 -3.28 19.78
C ALA A 71 5.37 -1.75 19.81
N THR A 72 5.89 -1.24 20.91
CA THR A 72 6.10 0.18 21.17
C THR A 72 7.58 0.45 21.31
N ARG A 73 8.00 1.71 21.24
CA ARG A 73 9.37 2.06 21.61
C ARG A 73 9.69 1.64 23.05
N ALA A 74 8.72 1.74 23.96
CA ALA A 74 8.90 1.31 25.34
C ALA A 74 9.19 -0.20 25.43
N SER A 75 8.48 -1.02 24.66
CA SER A 75 8.74 -2.47 24.62
C SER A 75 10.10 -2.80 24.02
N ILE A 76 10.51 -2.11 22.95
CA ILE A 76 11.85 -2.27 22.35
C ILE A 76 12.93 -1.92 23.38
N HIS A 77 12.77 -0.80 24.09
CA HIS A 77 13.73 -0.37 25.09
C HIS A 77 13.84 -1.33 26.28
N ALA A 78 12.72 -1.96 26.67
CA ALA A 78 12.70 -2.92 27.76
C ALA A 78 13.28 -4.29 27.37
N GLN A 79 13.24 -4.66 26.09
CA GLN A 79 13.63 -5.99 25.61
C GLN A 79 15.08 -6.06 25.10
N PHE A 80 15.63 -4.94 24.62
CA PHE A 80 16.89 -4.94 23.88
C PHE A 80 17.92 -3.99 24.48
N VAL A 81 19.19 -4.41 24.42
CA VAL A 81 20.32 -3.64 24.94
C VAL A 81 20.61 -2.47 24.00
N TRP A 82 20.78 -1.29 24.57
CA TRP A 82 21.23 -0.11 23.83
C TRP A 82 22.76 -0.15 23.70
N GLU A 83 23.27 -0.24 22.47
CA GLU A 83 24.71 -0.24 22.17
C GLU A 83 25.02 0.84 21.12
N GLY A 84 25.94 1.74 21.45
CA GLY A 84 26.30 2.88 20.59
C GLY A 84 25.10 3.82 20.35
N ASN A 85 24.56 3.79 19.13
CA ASN A 85 23.47 4.65 18.67
C ASN A 85 22.18 3.88 18.32
N GLY A 86 22.06 2.63 18.76
CA GLY A 86 20.92 1.78 18.45
C GLY A 86 20.64 0.70 19.48
N TYR A 87 19.62 -0.10 19.20
CA TYR A 87 19.31 -1.32 19.95
C TYR A 87 19.88 -2.53 19.24
N ARG A 88 20.63 -3.36 19.97
CA ARG A 88 21.11 -4.64 19.48
C ARG A 88 20.06 -5.71 19.75
N ILE A 89 19.58 -6.36 18.69
CA ILE A 89 18.51 -7.37 18.76
C ILE A 89 19.11 -8.76 18.74
N THR A 90 20.02 -9.01 17.80
CA THR A 90 20.89 -10.19 17.73
C THR A 90 22.32 -9.72 17.47
N PRO A 91 23.34 -10.60 17.45
CA PRO A 91 24.69 -10.20 17.07
C PRO A 91 24.77 -9.53 15.70
N GLU A 92 23.89 -9.91 14.77
CA GLU A 92 23.83 -9.46 13.38
C GLU A 92 22.79 -8.35 13.14
N LEU A 93 21.66 -8.34 13.88
CA LEU A 93 20.52 -7.45 13.65
C LEU A 93 20.49 -6.27 14.64
N TYR A 94 20.48 -5.05 14.11
CA TYR A 94 20.42 -3.82 14.91
C TYR A 94 19.35 -2.84 14.44
N LEU A 95 18.76 -2.13 15.40
CA LEU A 95 17.83 -1.01 15.20
C LEU A 95 18.52 0.30 15.53
N GLN A 96 19.05 0.97 14.51
CA GLN A 96 19.64 2.29 14.67
C GLN A 96 18.54 3.34 14.71
N ARG A 97 18.61 4.27 15.67
CA ARG A 97 17.60 5.33 15.76
C ARG A 97 17.78 6.31 14.60
N ALA A 98 16.74 6.47 13.78
CA ALA A 98 16.72 7.52 12.76
C ALA A 98 16.47 8.88 13.43
N SER A 99 16.99 9.97 12.83
CA SER A 99 16.84 11.33 13.38
C SER A 99 15.37 11.67 13.71
N PHE A 100 15.17 12.54 14.70
CA PHE A 100 13.87 12.92 15.27
C PHE A 100 12.96 13.76 14.34
N THR A 101 12.92 13.47 13.05
CA THR A 101 11.89 14.07 12.20
C THR A 101 10.54 13.47 12.56
N LYS A 102 9.63 14.31 13.08
CA LYS A 102 8.25 13.91 13.41
C LYS A 102 7.56 13.39 12.14
N GLU A 103 7.38 12.09 12.02
CA GLU A 103 6.52 11.52 10.98
C GLU A 103 5.03 11.71 11.33
N ALA A 104 4.18 11.84 10.31
CA ALA A 104 2.76 12.13 10.48
C ALA A 104 1.96 10.99 11.14
N CYS A 105 2.38 9.73 10.95
CA CYS A 105 1.61 8.55 11.36
C CYS A 105 2.21 7.79 12.55
N TYR A 106 3.50 7.94 12.79
CA TYR A 106 4.26 7.19 13.80
C TYR A 106 5.10 8.16 14.64
N GLN A 107 5.42 7.79 15.88
CA GLN A 107 6.24 8.64 16.74
C GLN A 107 7.72 8.33 16.63
N ASN A 108 8.08 7.09 16.32
CA ASN A 108 9.47 6.65 16.28
C ASN A 108 9.80 5.93 14.96
N LYS A 109 11.05 6.08 14.53
CA LYS A 109 11.61 5.53 13.30
C LYS A 109 12.99 4.93 13.60
N PHE A 110 13.20 3.72 13.14
CA PHE A 110 14.46 3.00 13.25
C PHE A 110 14.93 2.57 11.86
N GLU A 111 16.20 2.80 11.56
CA GLU A 111 16.88 2.14 10.45
C GLU A 111 17.27 0.75 10.93
N VAL A 112 16.95 -0.25 10.12
CA VAL A 112 17.16 -1.64 10.47
C VAL A 112 18.24 -2.18 9.58
N TRP A 113 19.18 -2.88 10.20
CA TRP A 113 20.35 -3.36 9.53
C TRP A 113 20.69 -4.78 10.00
N GLU A 114 21.15 -5.61 9.08
CA GLU A 114 21.61 -6.97 9.35
C GLU A 114 22.96 -7.19 8.67
N ASN A 115 24.00 -7.57 9.43
CA ASN A 115 25.36 -7.76 8.90
C ASN A 115 25.83 -6.58 8.02
N GLU A 116 25.71 -5.36 8.54
CA GLU A 116 26.06 -4.10 7.85
C GLU A 116 25.22 -3.77 6.60
N VAL A 117 24.21 -4.58 6.27
CA VAL A 117 23.26 -4.30 5.18
C VAL A 117 22.06 -3.54 5.74
N HIS A 118 21.80 -2.34 5.22
CA HIS A 118 20.59 -1.58 5.57
C HIS A 118 19.36 -2.22 4.92
N ILE A 119 18.59 -2.98 5.69
CA ILE A 119 17.45 -3.75 5.17
C ILE A 119 16.18 -2.93 5.02
N GLY A 120 15.99 -1.88 5.83
CA GLY A 120 14.82 -1.02 5.73
C GLY A 120 14.57 -0.13 6.93
N THR A 121 13.34 0.37 7.03
CA THR A 121 12.91 1.28 8.09
C THR A 121 11.73 0.68 8.86
N LEU A 122 11.88 0.57 10.17
CA LEU A 122 10.83 0.21 11.10
C LEU A 122 10.23 1.48 11.74
N ARG A 123 8.90 1.57 11.74
CA ARG A 123 8.13 2.65 12.37
C ARG A 123 7.25 2.09 13.47
N THR A 124 7.30 2.71 14.63
CA THR A 124 6.61 2.26 15.84
C THR A 124 5.76 3.37 16.45
N ASP A 125 4.89 3.00 17.39
CA ASP A 125 4.05 3.93 18.15
C ASP A 125 3.14 4.75 17.22
N ALA A 126 2.19 4.06 16.60
CA ALA A 126 1.25 4.71 15.69
C ALA A 126 0.42 5.78 16.42
N ARG A 127 0.29 6.95 15.80
CA ARG A 127 -0.48 8.09 16.31
C ARG A 127 -1.98 7.91 16.14
N TYR A 128 -2.39 7.15 15.13
CA TYR A 128 -3.79 6.92 14.83
C TYR A 128 -4.34 5.71 15.60
N ARG A 129 -5.54 5.87 16.17
CA ARG A 129 -6.22 4.80 16.93
C ARG A 129 -6.40 3.51 16.13
N THR A 130 -6.65 3.61 14.83
CA THR A 130 -6.82 2.45 13.92
C THR A 130 -5.55 1.64 13.69
N LEU A 131 -4.39 2.22 14.04
CA LEU A 131 -3.07 1.62 13.92
C LEU A 131 -2.42 1.35 15.28
N GLN A 132 -3.12 1.57 16.39
CA GLN A 132 -2.60 1.26 17.73
C GLN A 132 -2.16 -0.21 17.83
N GLY A 133 -0.98 -0.43 18.41
CA GLY A 133 -0.36 -1.76 18.51
C GLY A 133 0.24 -2.28 17.19
N LYS A 134 0.15 -1.52 16.10
CA LYS A 134 0.73 -1.90 14.80
C LYS A 134 2.04 -1.16 14.53
N LEU A 135 2.93 -1.86 13.85
CA LEU A 135 4.17 -1.35 13.29
C LEU A 135 4.04 -1.18 11.79
N ASN A 136 4.92 -0.38 11.20
CA ASN A 136 5.13 -0.39 9.76
C ASN A 136 6.60 -0.61 9.43
N PHE A 137 6.86 -1.63 8.60
CA PHE A 137 8.20 -1.90 8.10
C PHE A 137 8.23 -1.63 6.60
N THR A 138 9.19 -0.85 6.13
CA THR A 138 9.42 -0.59 4.70
C THR A 138 10.81 -1.07 4.33
N PHE A 139 10.90 -2.02 3.41
CA PHE A 139 12.18 -2.52 2.91
C PHE A 139 12.90 -1.44 2.10
N ARG A 140 14.24 -1.45 2.17
CA ARG A 140 15.08 -0.66 1.28
C ARG A 140 15.01 -1.25 -0.13
N ASN A 141 15.01 -0.41 -1.16
CA ASN A 141 14.87 -0.84 -2.56
C ASN A 141 15.92 -1.88 -2.96
N GLU A 142 17.17 -1.69 -2.54
CA GLU A 142 18.28 -2.59 -2.85
C GLU A 142 18.06 -4.05 -2.42
N VAL A 143 17.30 -4.29 -1.35
CA VAL A 143 16.98 -5.64 -0.85
C VAL A 143 16.21 -6.49 -1.88
N PHE A 144 15.52 -5.88 -2.85
CA PHE A 144 14.83 -6.63 -3.90
C PHE A 144 15.75 -7.02 -5.07
N TYR A 145 16.94 -6.44 -5.15
CA TYR A 145 17.90 -6.61 -6.25
C TYR A 145 19.17 -7.34 -5.82
N SER A 146 19.29 -7.67 -4.53
CA SER A 146 20.45 -8.34 -3.95
C SER A 146 20.05 -9.57 -3.14
N GLY A 147 20.95 -10.56 -3.09
CA GLY A 147 20.81 -11.70 -2.18
C GLY A 147 21.11 -11.28 -0.73
N PRO A 148 20.49 -11.91 0.27
CA PRO A 148 19.53 -13.02 0.22
C PRO A 148 18.07 -12.62 -0.11
N GLY A 149 17.77 -11.34 -0.30
CA GLY A 149 16.42 -10.89 -0.68
C GLY A 149 15.44 -10.65 0.47
N TRP A 150 14.33 -9.98 0.16
CA TRP A 150 13.33 -9.57 1.16
C TRP A 150 12.68 -10.71 1.98
N PRO A 151 12.44 -11.94 1.47
CA PRO A 151 11.79 -12.98 2.26
C PRO A 151 12.66 -13.43 3.44
N TYR A 152 13.97 -13.55 3.22
CA TYR A 152 14.95 -13.85 4.25
C TYR A 152 14.89 -12.80 5.37
N TYR A 153 15.03 -11.53 5.01
CA TYR A 153 15.03 -10.44 5.99
C TYR A 153 13.68 -10.33 6.74
N TYR A 154 12.56 -10.59 6.06
CA TYR A 154 11.26 -10.64 6.71
C TYR A 154 11.20 -11.73 7.79
N GLN A 155 11.69 -12.94 7.49
CA GLN A 155 11.72 -14.05 8.45
C GLN A 155 12.59 -13.71 9.66
N ARG A 156 13.80 -13.16 9.43
CA ARG A 156 14.71 -12.73 10.50
C ARG A 156 14.05 -11.71 11.43
N LEU A 157 13.33 -10.73 10.87
CA LEU A 157 12.58 -9.75 11.66
C LEU A 157 11.43 -10.39 12.44
N GLN A 158 10.70 -11.31 11.83
CA GLN A 158 9.60 -12.01 12.47
C GLN A 158 10.07 -12.78 13.71
N GLU A 159 11.19 -13.50 13.59
CA GLU A 159 11.81 -14.26 14.68
C GLU A 159 12.37 -13.32 15.76
N ALA A 160 13.22 -12.36 15.37
CA ALA A 160 13.96 -11.53 16.31
C ALA A 160 13.08 -10.53 17.08
N LEU A 161 12.06 -9.98 16.44
CA LEU A 161 11.16 -8.98 17.05
C LEU A 161 9.83 -9.58 17.50
N CYS A 162 9.59 -10.88 17.27
CA CYS A 162 8.32 -11.55 17.55
C CYS A 162 7.13 -10.80 16.92
N VAL A 163 7.20 -10.57 15.61
CA VAL A 163 6.23 -9.79 14.83
C VAL A 163 5.71 -10.58 13.65
N GLN A 164 4.47 -10.30 13.23
CA GLN A 164 3.85 -10.93 12.07
C GLN A 164 3.25 -9.85 11.16
N ALA A 165 3.38 -10.04 9.84
CA ALA A 165 2.68 -9.22 8.87
C ALA A 165 1.15 -9.41 8.98
N VAL A 166 0.45 -8.30 9.16
CA VAL A 166 -1.03 -8.25 9.19
C VAL A 166 -1.58 -7.92 7.81
N SER A 167 -0.91 -7.00 7.11
CA SER A 167 -1.33 -6.56 5.79
C SER A 167 -0.18 -5.92 5.03
N ILE A 168 -0.26 -5.93 3.70
CA ILE A 168 0.65 -5.18 2.83
C ILE A 168 0.12 -3.75 2.71
N SER A 169 0.88 -2.77 3.19
CA SER A 169 0.49 -1.36 3.13
C SER A 169 0.92 -0.68 1.83
N LYS A 170 1.99 -1.18 1.21
CA LYS A 170 2.52 -0.71 -0.07
C LYS A 170 3.12 -1.89 -0.83
N LEU A 171 2.86 -1.95 -2.13
CA LEU A 171 3.47 -2.90 -3.06
C LEU A 171 3.67 -2.20 -4.40
N ASP A 172 4.91 -2.09 -4.84
CA ASP A 172 5.26 -1.63 -6.18
C ASP A 172 5.85 -2.82 -6.96
N ILE A 173 5.31 -3.12 -8.14
CA ILE A 173 5.80 -4.19 -9.03
C ILE A 173 6.27 -3.54 -10.33
N ALA A 174 7.48 -3.89 -10.78
CA ALA A 174 8.08 -3.38 -12.00
C ALA A 174 8.27 -4.49 -13.03
N LEU A 175 7.92 -4.18 -14.28
CA LEU A 175 8.26 -4.94 -15.47
C LEU A 175 9.34 -4.18 -16.24
N ASP A 176 10.54 -4.73 -16.26
CA ASP A 176 11.72 -4.19 -16.94
C ASP A 176 11.97 -4.93 -18.25
N ARG A 177 12.33 -4.19 -19.31
CA ARG A 177 12.61 -4.78 -20.63
C ARG A 177 13.55 -3.90 -21.48
N ASN A 178 14.34 -4.52 -22.37
CA ASN A 178 15.13 -3.80 -23.39
C ASN A 178 14.30 -3.39 -24.63
N LYS A 179 12.97 -3.55 -24.60
CA LYS A 179 12.07 -3.16 -25.70
C LYS A 179 11.45 -1.81 -25.42
N SER A 180 11.62 -0.88 -26.36
CA SER A 180 11.11 0.47 -26.23
C SER A 180 9.59 0.56 -26.43
N ILE A 181 8.90 1.18 -25.46
CA ILE A 181 7.49 1.56 -25.49
C ILE A 181 7.31 3.08 -25.39
N LEU A 182 8.28 3.80 -24.80
CA LEU A 182 8.19 5.23 -24.53
C LEU A 182 7.90 6.11 -25.76
N PRO A 183 8.56 5.95 -26.93
CA PRO A 183 8.28 6.80 -28.09
C PRO A 183 6.84 6.66 -28.59
N GLU A 184 6.34 5.42 -28.63
CA GLU A 184 4.98 5.14 -29.06
C GLU A 184 3.96 5.63 -28.02
N LEU A 185 4.25 5.47 -26.73
CA LEU A 185 3.44 6.01 -25.65
C LEU A 185 3.37 7.55 -25.71
N ALA A 186 4.51 8.22 -25.91
CA ALA A 186 4.58 9.66 -26.03
C ALA A 186 3.74 10.17 -27.21
N ARG A 187 3.86 9.50 -28.37
CA ARG A 187 3.04 9.78 -29.56
C ARG A 187 1.54 9.62 -29.26
N VAL A 188 1.13 8.49 -28.69
CA VAL A 188 -0.28 8.23 -28.37
C VAL A 188 -0.82 9.27 -27.39
N VAL A 189 -0.07 9.58 -26.34
CA VAL A 189 -0.49 10.55 -25.33
C VAL A 189 -0.61 11.95 -25.92
N ALA A 190 0.36 12.39 -26.74
CA ALA A 190 0.35 13.69 -27.40
C ALA A 190 -0.93 13.86 -28.25
N HIS A 191 -1.35 12.80 -28.93
CA HIS A 191 -2.57 12.76 -29.74
C HIS A 191 -3.82 12.27 -29.01
N SER A 192 -3.80 12.22 -27.67
CA SER A 192 -4.94 11.73 -26.88
C SER A 192 -5.75 12.84 -26.23
N THR A 193 -6.97 12.49 -25.78
CA THR A 193 -7.82 13.35 -24.93
C THR A 193 -7.19 13.67 -23.56
N LEU A 194 -6.04 13.08 -23.20
CA LEU A 194 -5.30 13.40 -21.98
C LEU A 194 -4.39 14.63 -22.15
N SER A 195 -4.04 14.98 -23.40
CA SER A 195 -3.26 16.17 -23.71
C SER A 195 -4.16 17.41 -23.69
N LYS A 196 -3.80 18.42 -22.90
CA LYS A 196 -4.58 19.66 -22.76
C LYS A 196 -4.49 20.60 -23.98
N TYR A 197 -3.44 20.44 -24.79
CA TYR A 197 -3.05 21.40 -25.82
C TYR A 197 -3.24 20.87 -27.25
N ASN A 198 -3.97 19.76 -27.41
CA ASN A 198 -4.13 19.13 -28.70
C ASN A 198 -5.55 19.31 -29.27
N GLU A 199 -5.62 19.91 -30.45
CA GLU A 199 -6.84 20.10 -31.23
C GLU A 199 -7.19 18.84 -32.05
N GLU A 200 -6.19 18.02 -32.42
CA GLU A 200 -6.37 16.79 -33.20
C GLU A 200 -6.37 15.55 -32.31
N GLN A 201 -7.44 15.38 -31.53
CA GLN A 201 -7.61 14.22 -30.66
C GLN A 201 -7.88 12.97 -31.51
N ARG A 202 -6.91 12.04 -31.52
CA ARG A 202 -7.05 10.73 -32.18
C ARG A 202 -7.33 9.62 -31.18
N TYR A 203 -6.78 9.68 -29.98
CA TYR A 203 -6.88 8.59 -29.01
C TYR A 203 -7.69 9.01 -27.78
N SER A 204 -8.45 8.08 -27.20
CA SER A 204 -9.04 8.27 -25.86
C SER A 204 -8.72 7.07 -24.97
N PRO A 205 -8.42 7.26 -23.68
CA PRO A 205 -8.16 6.13 -22.79
C PRO A 205 -9.41 5.27 -22.66
N VAL A 206 -9.26 3.93 -22.72
CA VAL A 206 -10.39 3.01 -22.49
C VAL A 206 -10.89 3.10 -21.05
N LEU A 207 -10.00 3.39 -20.10
CA LEU A 207 -10.38 3.66 -18.72
C LEU A 207 -10.90 5.10 -18.62
N GLY A 208 -12.21 5.25 -18.41
CA GLY A 208 -12.81 6.55 -18.13
C GLY A 208 -12.20 7.20 -16.88
N ASN A 209 -12.07 8.53 -16.88
CA ASN A 209 -11.47 9.33 -15.80
C ASN A 209 -10.02 8.95 -15.45
N LEU A 210 -9.27 8.41 -16.40
CA LEU A 210 -7.84 8.17 -16.24
C LEU A 210 -7.11 9.51 -16.09
N SER A 211 -6.51 9.75 -14.92
CA SER A 211 -5.62 10.90 -14.75
C SER A 211 -4.27 10.62 -15.37
N TYR A 212 -3.67 11.64 -15.99
CA TYR A 212 -2.34 11.57 -16.58
C TYR A 212 -1.48 12.73 -16.09
N THR A 213 -0.21 12.43 -15.80
CA THR A 213 0.82 13.40 -15.47
C THR A 213 2.10 13.05 -16.20
N PHE A 214 2.72 14.04 -16.83
CA PHE A 214 4.09 13.95 -17.34
C PHE A 214 5.03 14.60 -16.33
N HIS A 215 6.04 13.87 -15.84
CA HIS A 215 7.06 14.43 -14.96
C HIS A 215 8.35 14.73 -15.74
N SER A 216 9.14 15.68 -15.22
CA SER A 216 10.48 15.95 -15.73
C SER A 216 11.31 14.66 -15.78
N GLY A 217 11.94 14.37 -16.93
CA GLY A 217 12.72 13.14 -17.13
C GLY A 217 11.97 12.02 -17.88
N ASP A 218 11.03 12.36 -18.76
CA ASP A 218 10.35 11.44 -19.68
C ASP A 218 9.54 10.33 -18.98
N GLN A 219 9.00 10.65 -17.80
CA GLN A 219 8.16 9.73 -17.04
C GLN A 219 6.68 10.02 -17.28
N HIS A 220 5.98 9.02 -17.84
CA HIS A 220 4.54 9.04 -18.06
C HIS A 220 3.83 8.35 -16.90
N VAL A 221 2.88 9.04 -16.26
CA VAL A 221 2.21 8.52 -15.06
C VAL A 221 0.70 8.56 -15.21
N PHE A 222 0.07 7.42 -14.96
CA PHE A 222 -1.36 7.19 -15.09
C PHE A 222 -1.98 6.81 -13.74
N GLY A 223 -3.09 7.46 -13.39
CA GLY A 223 -3.78 7.28 -12.10
C GLY A 223 -3.18 8.11 -10.96
N LYS A 224 -3.77 7.95 -9.76
CA LYS A 224 -3.37 8.67 -8.55
C LYS A 224 -3.06 7.67 -7.43
N TYR A 225 -1.82 7.73 -6.95
CA TYR A 225 -1.35 6.90 -5.84
C TYR A 225 -1.96 7.34 -4.49
N THR A 226 -2.14 8.65 -4.29
CA THR A 226 -2.75 9.26 -3.10
C THR A 226 -4.19 9.71 -3.36
N GLY A 227 -5.06 9.63 -2.35
CA GLY A 227 -6.46 10.05 -2.40
C GLY A 227 -7.49 8.92 -2.30
N ASN A 228 -8.73 9.27 -1.96
CA ASN A 228 -9.77 8.36 -1.47
C ASN A 228 -10.31 7.32 -2.48
N ALA A 229 -9.92 7.33 -3.77
CA ALA A 229 -10.67 6.58 -4.79
C ALA A 229 -9.96 5.34 -5.37
N HIS A 230 -8.63 5.35 -5.58
CA HIS A 230 -8.01 4.32 -6.43
C HIS A 230 -6.77 3.65 -5.85
N GLY A 231 -5.92 4.36 -5.10
CA GLY A 231 -4.76 3.78 -4.41
C GLY A 231 -3.76 3.07 -5.31
N LYS A 232 -3.74 3.42 -6.60
CA LYS A 232 -2.97 2.75 -7.64
C LYS A 232 -2.51 3.74 -8.70
N GLN A 233 -1.29 3.57 -9.17
CA GLN A 233 -0.68 4.35 -10.23
C GLN A 233 0.17 3.45 -11.13
N VAL A 234 0.20 3.73 -12.43
CA VAL A 234 1.08 3.06 -13.41
C VAL A 234 2.06 4.12 -13.93
N ALA A 235 3.36 3.85 -13.87
CA ALA A 235 4.40 4.73 -14.38
C ALA A 235 5.21 4.02 -15.46
N VAL A 236 5.55 4.74 -16.52
CA VAL A 236 6.41 4.26 -17.62
C VAL A 236 7.57 5.23 -17.78
N TYR A 237 8.82 4.73 -17.73
CA TYR A 237 10.04 5.57 -17.78
C TYR A 237 11.29 4.75 -18.15
N SER A 238 12.38 5.45 -18.49
CA SER A 238 13.70 4.84 -18.69
C SER A 238 14.35 4.51 -17.35
N LYS A 239 14.48 3.22 -17.05
CA LYS A 239 15.10 2.75 -15.80
C LYS A 239 16.61 2.84 -15.85
N SER A 240 17.24 2.63 -17.02
CA SER A 240 18.68 2.81 -17.19
C SER A 240 19.12 4.24 -16.85
N LYS A 241 18.34 5.23 -17.29
CA LYS A 241 18.58 6.66 -16.99
C LYS A 241 18.40 6.95 -15.50
N GLU A 242 17.30 6.49 -14.88
CA GLU A 242 17.09 6.67 -13.43
C GLU A 242 18.19 6.00 -12.59
N ALA A 243 18.65 4.81 -12.99
CA ALA A 243 19.71 4.10 -12.30
C ALA A 243 21.06 4.80 -12.45
N GLU A 244 21.32 5.46 -13.58
CA GLU A 244 22.52 6.28 -13.78
C GLU A 244 22.53 7.50 -12.88
N GLU A 245 21.49 8.33 -13.00
CA GLU A 245 21.36 9.62 -12.32
C GLU A 245 21.41 9.45 -10.80
N ARG A 246 20.91 8.32 -10.29
CA ARG A 246 20.87 8.00 -8.86
C ARG A 246 21.95 7.01 -8.41
N GLN A 247 22.90 6.68 -9.28
CA GLN A 247 24.02 5.79 -8.97
C GLN A 247 23.60 4.43 -8.40
N LYS A 248 22.50 3.86 -8.90
CA LYS A 248 21.95 2.56 -8.48
C LYS A 248 22.59 1.41 -9.25
N THR A 249 23.89 1.22 -9.05
CA THR A 249 24.69 0.19 -9.76
C THR A 249 24.16 -1.23 -9.54
N TYR A 250 23.56 -1.52 -8.38
CA TYR A 250 22.94 -2.82 -8.07
C TYR A 250 21.81 -3.19 -9.04
N ILE A 251 21.05 -2.20 -9.56
CA ILE A 251 19.96 -2.46 -10.51
C ILE A 251 20.53 -2.91 -11.86
N ARG A 252 21.56 -2.22 -12.36
CA ARG A 252 22.23 -2.58 -13.62
C ARG A 252 22.82 -3.99 -13.56
N ARG A 253 23.47 -4.32 -12.44
CA ARG A 253 24.00 -5.66 -12.19
C ARG A 253 22.87 -6.70 -12.20
N PHE A 254 21.77 -6.41 -11.51
CA PHE A 254 20.60 -7.29 -11.46
C PHE A 254 20.00 -7.52 -12.85
N HIS A 255 19.87 -6.47 -13.68
CA HIS A 255 19.38 -6.57 -15.05
C HIS A 255 20.24 -7.51 -15.90
N ALA A 256 21.56 -7.31 -15.89
CA ALA A 256 22.50 -8.16 -16.62
C ALA A 256 22.43 -9.63 -16.16
N LEU A 257 22.35 -9.87 -14.84
CA LEU A 257 22.21 -11.23 -14.28
C LEU A 257 20.88 -11.91 -14.67
N ASN A 258 19.85 -11.13 -14.97
CA ASN A 258 18.54 -11.61 -15.40
C ASN A 258 18.37 -11.59 -16.94
N GLY A 259 19.47 -11.50 -17.69
CA GLY A 259 19.46 -11.66 -19.15
C GLY A 259 18.97 -10.45 -19.94
N LEU A 260 18.82 -9.29 -19.30
CA LEU A 260 18.68 -8.03 -20.03
C LEU A 260 20.03 -7.62 -20.60
N ASP A 261 20.03 -7.13 -21.84
CA ASP A 261 21.21 -6.66 -22.53
C ASP A 261 21.72 -5.37 -21.85
N PRO A 262 22.95 -5.35 -21.30
CA PRO A 262 23.51 -4.19 -20.62
C PRO A 262 23.80 -3.01 -21.57
N ASP A 263 23.93 -3.26 -22.88
CA ASP A 263 24.24 -2.24 -23.88
C ASP A 263 22.97 -1.55 -24.42
N LEU A 264 21.79 -2.09 -24.12
CA LEU A 264 20.51 -1.52 -24.51
C LEU A 264 19.82 -0.81 -23.32
N PRO A 265 19.11 0.30 -23.56
CA PRO A 265 18.35 0.95 -22.49
C PRO A 265 17.22 0.03 -21.99
N VAL A 266 17.04 0.00 -20.67
CA VAL A 266 15.97 -0.71 -20.00
C VAL A 266 14.84 0.27 -19.71
N GLU A 267 13.67 -0.02 -20.27
CA GLU A 267 12.42 0.69 -19.95
C GLU A 267 11.62 -0.09 -18.91
N ARG A 268 10.96 0.65 -18.02
CA ARG A 268 10.18 0.09 -16.92
C ARG A 268 8.73 0.50 -17.02
N ILE A 269 7.83 -0.48 -16.87
CA ILE A 269 6.44 -0.25 -16.48
C ILE A 269 6.30 -0.63 -15.00
N GLU A 270 6.06 0.36 -14.15
CA GLU A 270 5.94 0.19 -12.69
C GLU A 270 4.50 0.41 -12.27
N VAL A 271 3.93 -0.53 -11.50
CA VAL A 271 2.62 -0.35 -10.88
C VAL A 271 2.78 -0.18 -9.39
N ARG A 272 2.39 1.00 -8.89
CA ARG A 272 2.46 1.37 -7.48
C ARG A 272 1.11 1.22 -6.83
N MET A 273 1.03 0.47 -5.74
CA MET A 273 -0.22 0.17 -5.05
C MET A 273 -0.11 0.43 -3.55
N CYS A 274 -1.11 1.11 -2.99
CA CYS A 274 -1.23 1.33 -1.55
C CYS A 274 -2.36 0.47 -0.94
N SER A 275 -2.45 0.47 0.39
CA SER A 275 -3.41 -0.31 1.17
C SER A 275 -4.87 -0.24 0.69
N SER A 276 -5.31 0.93 0.20
CA SER A 276 -6.68 1.10 -0.31
C SER A 276 -6.98 0.31 -1.60
N TYR A 277 -5.96 0.07 -2.45
CA TYR A 277 -6.08 -0.83 -3.58
C TYR A 277 -5.84 -2.28 -3.16
N LEU A 278 -4.79 -2.52 -2.38
CA LEU A 278 -4.36 -3.85 -1.98
C LEU A 278 -5.41 -4.57 -1.14
N SER A 279 -6.18 -3.87 -0.31
CA SER A 279 -7.31 -4.44 0.44
C SER A 279 -8.43 -5.04 -0.43
N LYS A 280 -8.47 -4.68 -1.73
CA LYS A 280 -9.40 -5.26 -2.71
C LYS A 280 -8.88 -6.56 -3.32
N LEU A 281 -7.66 -6.95 -2.98
CA LEU A 281 -6.99 -8.18 -3.40
C LEU A 281 -6.80 -9.04 -2.14
N LYS A 282 -7.16 -10.33 -2.17
CA LYS A 282 -6.84 -11.24 -1.06
C LYS A 282 -5.38 -11.68 -1.18
N LEU A 283 -4.46 -10.78 -0.86
CA LEU A 283 -3.03 -11.05 -0.99
C LEU A 283 -2.51 -11.91 0.17
N CYS A 284 -1.65 -12.85 -0.18
CA CYS A 284 -0.89 -13.63 0.79
C CYS A 284 0.59 -13.26 0.60
N LEU A 285 1.28 -12.97 1.71
CA LEU A 285 2.65 -12.45 1.66
C LEU A 285 3.62 -13.48 1.08
N ILE A 286 3.51 -14.75 1.49
CA ILE A 286 4.40 -15.83 1.04
C ILE A 286 4.33 -16.03 -0.47
N ASP A 287 3.15 -15.86 -1.05
CA ASP A 287 2.90 -16.03 -2.47
C ASP A 287 3.54 -14.94 -3.33
N LEU A 288 3.96 -13.80 -2.75
CA LEU A 288 4.66 -12.75 -3.51
C LEU A 288 6.03 -13.21 -4.04
N GLN A 289 6.51 -14.38 -3.62
CA GLN A 289 7.71 -15.02 -4.19
C GLN A 289 7.41 -15.76 -5.50
N SER A 290 6.14 -16.09 -5.78
CA SER A 290 5.75 -16.74 -7.05
C SER A 290 5.71 -15.70 -8.18
N PRO A 291 6.51 -15.90 -9.24
CA PRO A 291 6.49 -15.03 -10.42
C PRO A 291 5.10 -14.95 -11.05
N GLU A 292 4.38 -16.07 -11.11
CA GLU A 292 3.04 -16.15 -11.67
C GLU A 292 2.01 -15.37 -10.84
N TYR A 293 2.22 -15.31 -9.52
CA TYR A 293 1.39 -14.47 -8.66
C TYR A 293 1.68 -12.98 -8.83
N LEU A 294 2.96 -12.61 -8.89
CA LEU A 294 3.36 -11.23 -9.16
C LEU A 294 2.83 -10.77 -10.51
N ALA A 295 2.94 -11.63 -11.55
CA ALA A 295 2.41 -11.36 -12.87
C ALA A 295 0.89 -11.13 -12.83
N ALA A 296 0.16 -11.97 -12.10
CA ALA A 296 -1.27 -11.81 -11.94
C ALA A 296 -1.67 -10.49 -11.26
N ILE A 297 -0.96 -10.10 -10.19
CA ILE A 297 -1.16 -8.81 -9.51
C ILE A 297 -0.83 -7.68 -10.48
N PHE A 298 0.32 -7.75 -11.17
CA PHE A 298 0.77 -6.75 -12.12
C PHE A 298 -0.24 -6.54 -13.26
N ILE A 299 -0.67 -7.60 -13.94
CA ILE A 299 -1.66 -7.53 -15.03
C ILE A 299 -2.98 -6.95 -14.53
N LYS A 300 -3.46 -7.40 -13.36
CA LYS A 300 -4.69 -6.86 -12.76
C LYS A 300 -4.57 -5.37 -12.44
N ALA A 301 -3.40 -4.95 -11.99
CA ALA A 301 -3.12 -3.60 -11.57
C ALA A 301 -2.83 -2.67 -12.77
N VAL A 302 -2.11 -3.09 -13.81
CA VAL A 302 -2.04 -2.35 -15.08
C VAL A 302 -3.44 -2.22 -15.67
N GLY A 303 -4.17 -3.33 -15.77
CA GLY A 303 -5.49 -3.40 -16.38
C GLY A 303 -5.48 -2.76 -17.78
N ARG A 304 -6.33 -1.74 -17.98
CA ARG A 304 -6.44 -1.00 -19.24
C ARG A 304 -5.81 0.40 -19.18
N ALA A 305 -4.88 0.64 -18.25
CA ALA A 305 -4.25 1.94 -18.09
C ALA A 305 -3.42 2.37 -19.32
N LEU A 306 -2.93 1.40 -20.10
CA LEU A 306 -2.14 1.59 -21.32
C LEU A 306 -2.91 1.12 -22.57
N THR A 307 -4.24 1.26 -22.55
CA THR A 307 -5.13 0.92 -23.67
C THR A 307 -5.96 2.13 -24.08
N PHE A 308 -5.98 2.41 -25.37
CA PHE A 308 -6.63 3.58 -25.95
C PHE A 308 -7.57 3.17 -27.09
N ASN A 309 -8.73 3.81 -27.18
CA ASN A 309 -9.59 3.73 -28.35
C ASN A 309 -9.04 4.65 -29.46
N ASP A 310 -9.12 4.20 -30.71
CA ASP A 310 -8.87 5.05 -31.88
C ASP A 310 -10.17 5.77 -32.26
N LEU A 311 -10.25 7.07 -31.97
CA LEU A 311 -11.46 7.89 -32.07
C LEU A 311 -12.08 7.89 -33.48
N PRO A 312 -11.33 7.98 -34.59
CA PRO A 312 -11.90 7.93 -35.94
C PRO A 312 -12.63 6.62 -36.25
N SER A 313 -12.37 5.53 -35.51
CA SER A 313 -12.95 4.21 -35.75
C SER A 313 -14.29 3.97 -35.04
N PHE A 314 -15.01 5.02 -34.67
CA PHE A 314 -16.24 4.88 -33.88
C PHE A 314 -17.48 4.50 -34.71
N TYR A 315 -18.44 3.88 -34.05
CA TYR A 315 -19.78 3.57 -34.55
C TYR A 315 -20.80 3.68 -33.42
N TYR A 316 -22.07 3.85 -33.75
CA TYR A 316 -23.12 3.91 -32.74
C TYR A 316 -23.71 2.52 -32.47
N ASP A 317 -23.90 2.18 -31.18
CA ASP A 317 -24.70 1.03 -30.80
C ASP A 317 -26.14 1.20 -31.30
N LYS A 318 -26.66 0.18 -32.01
CA LYS A 318 -28.03 0.18 -32.54
C LYS A 318 -29.09 0.37 -31.46
N LYS A 319 -28.85 -0.12 -30.24
CA LYS A 319 -29.87 -0.11 -29.16
C LYS A 319 -29.88 1.19 -28.37
N ASN A 320 -28.71 1.69 -28.00
CA ASN A 320 -28.57 2.79 -27.03
C ASN A 320 -27.96 4.06 -27.64
N ARG A 321 -27.58 4.05 -28.93
CA ARG A 321 -26.85 5.14 -29.61
C ARG A 321 -25.60 5.63 -28.88
N ASN A 322 -25.01 4.79 -28.04
CA ASN A 322 -23.74 5.08 -27.41
C ASN A 322 -22.61 4.86 -28.42
N PRO A 323 -21.61 5.77 -28.50
CA PRO A 323 -20.45 5.56 -29.34
C PRO A 323 -19.65 4.34 -28.83
N LYS A 324 -19.28 3.46 -29.76
CA LYS A 324 -18.38 2.32 -29.58
C LYS A 324 -17.23 2.49 -30.55
N TYR A 325 -16.06 1.98 -30.19
CA TYR A 325 -14.86 2.06 -31.03
C TYR A 325 -14.54 0.68 -31.60
N ARG A 326 -14.23 0.61 -32.90
CA ARG A 326 -13.85 -0.66 -33.54
C ARG A 326 -12.44 -1.08 -33.16
N ASN A 327 -11.54 -0.09 -33.07
CA ASN A 327 -10.13 -0.35 -32.84
C ASN A 327 -9.70 0.14 -31.46
N THR A 328 -8.94 -0.71 -30.78
CA THR A 328 -8.25 -0.38 -29.53
C THR A 328 -6.77 -0.65 -29.69
N LEU A 329 -5.94 0.33 -29.35
CA LEU A 329 -4.51 0.22 -29.28
C LEU A 329 -4.10 -0.12 -27.84
N THR A 330 -3.50 -1.30 -27.63
CA THR A 330 -2.92 -1.69 -26.35
C THR A 330 -1.41 -1.60 -26.47
N LEU A 331 -0.80 -0.69 -25.70
CA LEU A 331 0.65 -0.43 -25.79
C LEU A 331 1.49 -1.46 -25.04
N LEU A 332 0.90 -2.12 -24.03
CA LEU A 332 1.55 -3.19 -23.30
C LEU A 332 0.76 -4.49 -23.49
N ASP A 333 1.27 -5.36 -24.35
CA ASP A 333 0.88 -6.76 -24.35
C ASP A 333 1.48 -7.44 -23.10
N THR A 334 0.67 -8.22 -22.40
CA THR A 334 1.09 -9.00 -21.22
C THR A 334 0.83 -10.50 -21.41
N SER A 335 0.45 -10.93 -22.61
CA SER A 335 0.19 -12.33 -22.95
C SER A 335 1.38 -13.25 -22.72
N PHE A 336 2.60 -12.71 -22.78
CA PHE A 336 3.84 -13.44 -22.50
C PHE A 336 4.08 -13.72 -21.01
N LEU A 337 3.35 -13.07 -20.10
CA LEU A 337 3.46 -13.29 -18.66
C LEU A 337 2.58 -14.48 -18.26
N SER A 338 3.20 -15.55 -17.75
CA SER A 338 2.46 -16.63 -17.09
C SER A 338 1.86 -16.10 -15.80
N ALA A 339 0.52 -16.05 -15.70
CA ALA A 339 -0.18 -15.49 -14.56
C ALA A 339 -1.16 -16.50 -13.97
N ARG A 340 -1.11 -16.69 -12.64
CA ARG A 340 -2.08 -17.52 -11.91
C ARG A 340 -3.35 -16.72 -11.61
N GLU A 341 -4.48 -17.40 -11.37
CA GLU A 341 -5.72 -16.70 -11.04
C GLU A 341 -5.64 -16.01 -9.66
N LEU A 342 -6.13 -14.77 -9.57
CA LEU A 342 -6.24 -14.05 -8.30
C LEU A 342 -7.58 -14.31 -7.64
N VAL A 343 -7.56 -14.75 -6.38
CA VAL A 343 -8.76 -14.81 -5.56
C VAL A 343 -9.16 -13.39 -5.15
N LEU A 344 -10.29 -12.92 -5.65
CA LEU A 344 -10.85 -11.62 -5.25
C LEU A 344 -11.77 -11.77 -4.04
N PRO A 345 -11.84 -10.78 -3.13
CA PRO A 345 -12.90 -10.72 -2.14
C PRO A 345 -14.26 -10.77 -2.84
N LYS A 346 -15.18 -11.60 -2.34
CA LYS A 346 -16.57 -11.57 -2.79
C LYS A 346 -17.08 -10.15 -2.58
N LYS A 347 -17.52 -9.50 -3.66
CA LYS A 347 -18.23 -8.22 -3.52
C LYS A 347 -19.48 -8.52 -2.68
N PRO A 348 -19.78 -7.73 -1.64
CA PRO A 348 -21.05 -7.87 -0.96
C PRO A 348 -22.16 -7.75 -2.00
N THR A 349 -23.15 -8.63 -1.92
CA THR A 349 -24.25 -8.64 -2.89
C THR A 349 -24.99 -7.30 -2.87
N ALA A 350 -25.67 -6.93 -3.96
CA ALA A 350 -26.50 -5.72 -4.01
C ALA A 350 -27.55 -5.72 -2.88
N VAL A 351 -28.03 -6.92 -2.51
CA VAL A 351 -28.92 -7.16 -1.37
C VAL A 351 -28.23 -6.84 -0.04
N GLU A 352 -27.01 -7.33 0.19
CA GLU A 352 -26.24 -7.02 1.41
C GLU A 352 -25.87 -5.53 1.52
N THR A 353 -25.58 -4.87 0.40
CA THR A 353 -25.26 -3.43 0.39
C THR A 353 -26.49 -2.56 0.59
N GLY A 354 -27.62 -2.90 -0.05
CA GLY A 354 -28.92 -2.24 0.17
C GLY A 354 -29.47 -2.46 1.58
N LEU A 355 -29.36 -3.67 2.12
CA LEU A 355 -29.71 -3.97 3.50
C LEU A 355 -28.85 -3.14 4.47
N ARG A 356 -27.54 -3.00 4.22
CA ARG A 356 -26.64 -2.20 5.07
C ARG A 356 -26.88 -0.70 4.99
N SER A 357 -27.19 -0.14 3.82
CA SER A 357 -27.51 1.29 3.71
C SER A 357 -28.85 1.61 4.38
N ASN A 358 -29.86 0.77 4.15
CA ASN A 358 -31.18 0.94 4.75
C ASN A 358 -31.12 0.75 6.26
N ALA A 359 -30.39 -0.27 6.74
CA ALA A 359 -30.07 -0.47 8.15
C ALA A 359 -29.53 0.79 8.84
N CYS A 360 -28.49 1.41 8.26
CA CYS A 360 -27.87 2.59 8.86
C CYS A 360 -28.81 3.81 8.86
N ILE A 361 -29.63 3.95 7.82
CA ILE A 361 -30.64 5.02 7.72
C ILE A 361 -31.76 4.80 8.75
N THR A 362 -32.28 3.57 8.87
CA THR A 362 -33.30 3.18 9.84
C THR A 362 -32.82 3.41 11.27
N VAL A 363 -31.61 2.94 11.61
CA VAL A 363 -31.03 3.16 12.95
C VAL A 363 -30.84 4.65 13.23
N LYS A 364 -30.36 5.44 12.24
CA LYS A 364 -30.22 6.89 12.40
C LYS A 364 -31.57 7.57 12.67
N PHE A 365 -32.62 7.18 11.95
CA PHE A 365 -33.97 7.71 12.14
C PHE A 365 -34.50 7.36 13.54
N LEU A 366 -34.41 6.10 13.95
CA LEU A 366 -34.90 5.62 15.24
C LEU A 366 -34.15 6.25 16.42
N ILE A 367 -32.86 6.56 16.27
CA ILE A 367 -32.12 7.32 17.29
C ILE A 367 -32.68 8.74 17.41
N GLY A 368 -32.99 9.39 16.28
CA GLY A 368 -33.64 10.69 16.29
C GLY A 368 -35.02 10.65 16.96
N GLU A 369 -35.82 9.62 16.65
CA GLU A 369 -37.13 9.38 17.28
C GLU A 369 -36.98 9.15 18.79
N TYR A 370 -36.04 8.30 19.21
CA TYR A 370 -35.78 8.02 20.62
C TYR A 370 -35.31 9.26 21.38
N ILE A 371 -34.38 10.04 20.83
CA ILE A 371 -33.92 11.30 21.46
C ILE A 371 -35.10 12.27 21.57
N GLY A 372 -35.85 12.46 20.48
CA GLY A 372 -36.95 13.43 20.42
C GLY A 372 -38.11 13.08 21.35
N THR A 373 -38.53 11.82 21.39
CA THR A 373 -39.80 11.39 22.01
C THR A 373 -39.62 10.55 23.27
N GLY A 374 -38.44 9.96 23.51
CA GLY A 374 -38.24 8.96 24.56
C GLY A 374 -38.96 7.62 24.29
N SER A 375 -39.39 7.36 23.05
CA SER A 375 -40.17 6.18 22.68
C SER A 375 -39.48 4.87 23.08
N PRO A 376 -40.05 4.06 24.00
CA PRO A 376 -39.47 2.76 24.39
C PRO A 376 -39.46 1.76 23.23
N ASN A 377 -40.39 1.91 22.27
CA ASN A 377 -40.45 1.09 21.07
C ASN A 377 -39.26 1.37 20.15
N ALA A 378 -38.86 2.63 20.00
CA ALA A 378 -37.66 2.98 19.23
C ALA A 378 -36.40 2.40 19.88
N ALA A 379 -36.28 2.46 21.21
CA ALA A 379 -35.17 1.87 21.94
C ALA A 379 -35.09 0.34 21.77
N ALA A 380 -36.21 -0.37 21.96
CA ALA A 380 -36.31 -1.81 21.79
C ALA A 380 -35.94 -2.24 20.36
N PHE A 381 -36.41 -1.50 19.35
CA PHE A 381 -36.08 -1.79 17.96
C PHE A 381 -34.60 -1.59 17.66
N ILE A 382 -33.97 -0.52 18.17
CA ILE A 382 -32.53 -0.30 17.99
C ILE A 382 -31.72 -1.46 18.60
N GLN A 383 -32.10 -1.93 19.78
CA GLN A 383 -31.45 -3.05 20.46
C GLN A 383 -31.61 -4.36 19.68
N GLU A 384 -32.84 -4.71 19.28
CA GLU A 384 -33.12 -5.88 18.47
C GLU A 384 -32.36 -5.83 17.14
N PHE A 385 -32.33 -4.66 16.50
CA PHE A 385 -31.58 -4.42 15.27
C PHE A 385 -30.09 -4.72 15.46
N MET A 386 -29.48 -4.22 16.53
CA MET A 386 -28.06 -4.42 16.83
C MET A 386 -27.72 -5.88 17.14
N GLN A 387 -28.66 -6.64 17.73
CA GLN A 387 -28.49 -8.08 17.98
C GLN A 387 -28.56 -8.89 16.69
N ARG A 388 -29.47 -8.54 15.78
CA ARG A 388 -29.68 -9.26 14.51
C ARG A 388 -28.65 -8.93 13.44
N HIS A 389 -27.97 -7.80 13.55
CA HIS A 389 -27.02 -7.33 12.53
C HIS A 389 -25.59 -7.26 13.07
N PRO A 390 -24.64 -7.97 12.42
CA PRO A 390 -23.24 -7.93 12.84
C PRO A 390 -22.70 -6.51 12.73
N GLN A 391 -21.79 -6.18 13.64
CA GLN A 391 -21.15 -4.87 13.71
C GLN A 391 -20.58 -4.44 12.34
N PRO A 392 -20.81 -3.18 11.90
CA PRO A 392 -20.30 -2.71 10.61
C PRO A 392 -18.77 -2.72 10.55
N THR A 393 -18.22 -3.06 9.37
CA THR A 393 -16.82 -3.52 9.15
C THR A 393 -15.72 -2.56 9.62
N HIS A 394 -16.02 -1.31 10.00
CA HIS A 394 -15.01 -0.35 10.44
C HIS A 394 -15.47 0.55 11.60
N ARG A 395 -16.61 0.27 12.24
CA ARG A 395 -17.14 1.07 13.35
C ARG A 395 -17.91 0.21 14.33
N SER A 396 -17.73 0.45 15.64
CA SER A 396 -18.62 -0.14 16.63
C SER A 396 -20.01 0.46 16.56
N TRP A 397 -21.01 -0.32 16.96
CA TRP A 397 -22.36 0.20 17.15
C TRP A 397 -22.32 1.42 18.07
N ALA A 398 -21.57 1.37 19.17
CA ALA A 398 -21.36 2.53 20.04
C ALA A 398 -20.89 3.78 19.29
N THR A 399 -19.88 3.65 18.40
CA THR A 399 -19.38 4.80 17.60
C THR A 399 -20.47 5.37 16.69
N LEU A 400 -21.31 4.51 16.09
CA LEU A 400 -22.40 4.95 15.23
C LEU A 400 -23.53 5.61 16.01
N LEU A 401 -23.95 5.02 17.14
CA LEU A 401 -24.99 5.57 18.01
C LEU A 401 -24.62 6.99 18.47
N THR A 402 -23.40 7.17 19.00
CA THR A 402 -22.91 8.49 19.43
C THR A 402 -22.91 9.49 18.27
N ARG A 403 -22.45 9.08 17.09
CA ARG A 403 -22.42 9.97 15.92
C ARG A 403 -23.83 10.38 15.48
N TYR A 404 -24.78 9.47 15.49
CA TYR A 404 -26.17 9.76 15.11
C TYR A 404 -26.84 10.65 16.14
N ALA A 405 -26.60 10.42 17.44
CA ALA A 405 -27.06 11.30 18.50
C ALA A 405 -26.48 12.73 18.38
N GLN A 406 -25.19 12.87 18.11
CA GLN A 406 -24.55 14.18 17.85
C GLN A 406 -25.10 14.89 16.61
N ALA A 407 -25.62 14.14 15.63
CA ALA A 407 -26.19 14.68 14.41
C ALA A 407 -27.70 14.97 14.50
N TYR A 408 -28.32 14.79 15.67
CA TYR A 408 -29.71 15.16 15.91
C TYR A 408 -29.88 16.68 15.79
N GLN A 409 -30.82 17.12 14.96
CA GLN A 409 -31.01 18.54 14.60
C GLN A 409 -32.12 19.25 15.39
N GLY A 410 -32.85 18.55 16.26
CA GLY A 410 -33.87 19.19 17.10
C GLY A 410 -33.23 20.10 18.15
N GLN A 411 -33.92 21.17 18.57
CA GLN A 411 -33.50 21.97 19.72
C GLN A 411 -33.78 21.18 21.01
N PRO A 412 -32.76 20.65 21.70
CA PRO A 412 -33.01 19.67 22.75
C PRO A 412 -33.56 20.37 24.00
N GLY A 413 -34.77 19.99 24.41
CA GLY A 413 -35.20 20.20 25.80
C GLY A 413 -34.28 19.43 26.77
N ARG A 414 -34.33 19.74 28.08
CA ARG A 414 -33.45 19.13 29.10
C ARG A 414 -33.40 17.60 29.04
N GLU A 415 -34.56 16.96 28.83
CA GLU A 415 -34.66 15.50 28.73
C GLU A 415 -34.07 14.94 27.43
N GLN A 416 -34.20 15.67 26.32
CA GLN A 416 -33.63 15.26 25.04
C GLN A 416 -32.11 15.37 25.06
N ALA A 417 -31.57 16.42 25.70
CA ALA A 417 -30.13 16.58 25.93
C ALA A 417 -29.58 15.42 26.78
N ASN A 418 -30.30 15.03 27.85
CA ASN A 418 -29.93 13.89 28.68
C ASN A 418 -29.87 12.58 27.87
N ARG A 419 -30.89 12.32 27.03
CA ARG A 419 -30.90 11.13 26.14
C ARG A 419 -29.79 11.16 25.09
N GLN A 420 -29.44 12.33 24.59
CA GLN A 420 -28.36 12.51 23.61
C GLN A 420 -26.99 12.25 24.23
N GLU A 421 -26.75 12.72 25.45
CA GLU A 421 -25.50 12.54 26.20
C GLU A 421 -25.31 11.09 26.67
N HIS A 422 -26.38 10.45 27.14
CA HIS A 422 -26.37 9.09 27.70
C HIS A 422 -26.87 8.02 26.73
N ILE A 423 -26.82 8.27 25.42
CA ILE A 423 -27.39 7.35 24.39
C ILE A 423 -26.82 5.93 24.47
N LEU A 424 -25.56 5.79 24.87
CA LEU A 424 -24.91 4.48 25.02
C LEU A 424 -25.42 3.74 26.26
N ASP A 425 -25.49 4.43 27.40
CA ASP A 425 -25.97 3.85 28.66
C ASP A 425 -27.45 3.41 28.55
N LEU A 426 -28.22 4.13 27.74
CA LEU A 426 -29.65 3.90 27.56
C LEU A 426 -29.96 2.80 26.52
N LEU A 427 -29.14 2.66 25.47
CA LEU A 427 -29.42 1.74 24.36
C LEU A 427 -28.53 0.51 24.31
N LEU A 428 -27.42 0.45 25.05
CA LEU A 428 -26.63 -0.76 25.24
C LEU A 428 -26.87 -1.27 26.67
N PRO A 429 -27.70 -2.32 26.87
CA PRO A 429 -27.80 -2.96 28.18
C PRO A 429 -26.41 -3.45 28.61
N ALA A 430 -26.16 -3.57 29.92
CA ALA A 430 -24.87 -3.95 30.52
C ALA A 430 -24.27 -5.31 30.06
N MET A 431 -24.95 -6.03 29.16
CA MET A 431 -24.37 -7.17 28.45
C MET A 431 -23.34 -6.67 27.42
N VAL A 432 -22.08 -7.02 27.65
CA VAL A 432 -20.89 -6.62 26.88
C VAL A 432 -20.33 -5.24 27.28
N ARG A 433 -20.00 -5.05 28.56
CA ARG A 433 -18.78 -4.29 28.87
C ARG A 433 -17.58 -5.21 28.64
N PRO A 434 -16.82 -5.10 27.54
CA PRO A 434 -15.46 -5.65 27.58
C PRO A 434 -14.73 -4.88 28.70
N PHE A 435 -14.04 -5.62 29.56
CA PHE A 435 -13.22 -5.13 30.67
C PHE A 435 -12.72 -3.68 30.52
N ASP A 436 -12.91 -2.91 31.60
CA ASP A 436 -12.71 -1.47 31.70
C ASP A 436 -11.41 -0.94 31.07
N ALA A 437 -11.56 -0.06 30.08
CA ALA A 437 -10.61 1.02 29.86
C ALA A 437 -11.28 2.31 30.36
N PRO A 438 -10.70 3.03 31.34
CA PRO A 438 -11.37 4.18 31.94
C PRO A 438 -11.56 5.28 30.90
N LEU A 439 -12.82 5.70 30.72
CA LEU A 439 -13.17 6.92 30.00
C LEU A 439 -12.64 8.11 30.80
N MET A 440 -11.53 8.70 30.37
CA MET A 440 -11.09 9.98 30.91
C MET A 440 -12.14 11.05 30.59
N SER A 441 -12.74 11.60 31.63
CA SER A 441 -13.61 12.77 31.57
C SER A 441 -12.82 13.96 31.02
N ILE A 442 -13.23 14.50 29.88
CA ILE A 442 -12.70 15.77 29.36
C ILE A 442 -13.35 16.90 30.17
N HIS A 443 -12.71 17.31 31.25
CA HIS A 443 -13.00 18.60 31.88
C HIS A 443 -12.46 19.72 30.99
N ARG A 444 -13.36 20.42 30.28
CA ARG A 444 -13.05 21.74 29.72
C ARG A 444 -12.94 22.74 30.86
N ARG A 445 -11.72 23.06 31.30
CA ARG A 445 -11.45 24.34 31.98
C ARG A 445 -11.16 25.40 30.92
N GLY A 446 -12.07 26.36 30.81
CA GLY A 446 -11.74 27.66 30.27
C GLY A 446 -11.03 28.48 31.35
N THR A 447 -10.02 29.23 30.95
CA THR A 447 -9.71 30.56 31.48
C THR A 447 -8.86 31.28 30.45
N LYS A 448 -9.42 32.36 29.89
CA LYS A 448 -8.67 33.44 29.24
C LYS A 448 -7.92 34.16 30.35
N THR A 449 -6.62 34.37 30.18
CA THR A 449 -5.89 35.43 30.86
C THR A 449 -5.14 36.22 29.79
N SER A 450 -5.71 37.37 29.49
CA SER A 450 -5.04 38.51 28.89
C SER A 450 -4.01 39.06 29.87
N THR A 451 -2.82 39.40 29.38
CA THR A 451 -2.07 40.54 29.92
C THR A 451 -1.41 41.31 28.77
N PRO A 452 -1.41 42.65 28.85
CA PRO A 452 -0.92 43.56 27.81
C PRO A 452 0.55 43.91 28.05
N TYR A 453 1.28 44.31 27.01
CA TYR A 453 2.37 45.27 27.19
C TYR A 453 2.45 46.22 26.01
N SER A 454 2.68 47.47 26.39
CA SER A 454 2.59 48.73 25.68
C SER A 454 3.83 49.06 24.84
N ASN A 455 3.55 49.73 23.72
CA ASN A 455 4.23 50.83 23.02
C ASN A 455 5.66 51.28 23.38
N ASN A 456 6.29 51.81 22.31
CA ASN A 456 7.40 52.78 22.16
C ASN A 456 8.66 52.13 21.58
N LEU A 457 9.37 52.64 20.56
CA LEU A 457 9.43 53.92 19.84
C LEU A 457 10.16 53.65 18.48
N SER A 458 9.72 54.31 17.40
CA SER A 458 10.46 55.30 16.60
C SER A 458 11.30 54.80 15.42
N SER A 459 10.79 55.17 14.24
CA SER A 459 11.48 55.90 13.15
C SER A 459 12.81 55.36 12.61
N GLU A 460 12.83 55.04 11.32
CA GLU A 460 13.54 55.87 10.33
C GLU A 460 13.27 55.38 8.90
N ASP A 461 13.61 56.26 7.97
CA ASP A 461 13.15 56.39 6.60
C ASP A 461 13.67 55.35 5.58
N ARG A 462 12.90 55.31 4.49
CA ARG A 462 13.14 54.92 3.09
C ARG A 462 14.59 55.14 2.56
N PRO A 463 15.03 54.57 1.40
CA PRO A 463 14.21 54.39 0.19
C PRO A 463 14.47 53.18 -0.74
N ARG A 464 13.56 53.13 -1.73
CA ARG A 464 13.52 52.36 -2.98
C ARG A 464 14.86 52.31 -3.74
N VAL A 465 15.12 51.19 -4.40
CA VAL A 465 15.77 51.13 -5.73
C VAL A 465 15.11 50.01 -6.55
N ALA A 466 14.85 50.34 -7.82
CA ALA A 466 14.51 49.57 -9.03
C ALA A 466 13.98 48.12 -8.90
#